data_AF-I4K266-F1
#
_entry.id   AF-I4K266-F1
#
_cell.length_a   1.000
_cell.length_b   1.000
_cell.length_c   1.000
_cell.angle_alpha   90.00
_cell.angle_beta   90.00
_cell.angle_gamma   90.00
#
_symmetry.space_group_name_H-M   'P 1'
#
loop_
_entity.id
_entity.type
_entity.pdbx_description
1 polymer ?
#
loop_
_entity_poly.entity_id
_entity_poly.type
_entity_poly.pdbx_seq_one_letter_code
_entity_poly.pdbx_strand_id
1 'polypeptide(L)'
;MFKLTRLSFTLVALLASTVVQADIEVPLGSTQRVTQLFAYPNNCNVICFRPWSLEQTAEHYLNQSLQRDGYSRAKVSVKTHDGQVTATFSGVPDGYGQPLTTLLNTADLAYQGARQLNSDGKWAYNWYLFLPLGMALENRKSIELLHFPPDYSLTQAQDYLESATTDRWATLLSENGVPATETPAYQTIIDIAPIAAPSNAGKDLETVYGYFTDYQTRMVKELSLRPGGALPMVAFGAPVRSWIKQQYGQTVGVLSLAQISPEPGKTVAVLGANHPSYIWYAASPDSYDGDEQKADDAGLKVMGQDLSAACWQAGMGQKPASDANVLLKACLNTWQVTRKEQTCELFYTSVRHLTPEQANAKCATAPIKAQLKQLRNAAPAPTVTAPAL
;
A
#
# COMPACT_ATOMS: atom_id res chain seq x y z
N MET A 1 58.10 41.54 -32.18
CA MET A 1 57.16 41.72 -31.05
C MET A 1 56.11 40.61 -31.12
N PHE A 2 56.29 39.50 -30.39
CA PHE A 2 55.29 38.44 -30.27
C PHE A 2 54.88 38.34 -28.80
N LYS A 3 53.60 38.58 -28.52
CA LYS A 3 53.00 38.51 -27.17
C LYS A 3 52.67 37.04 -26.87
N LEU A 4 53.24 36.48 -25.80
CA LEU A 4 52.76 35.24 -25.18
C LEU A 4 51.57 35.56 -24.28
N THR A 5 50.41 34.99 -24.61
CA THR A 5 49.23 34.91 -23.74
C THR A 5 49.41 33.75 -22.77
N ARG A 6 49.44 34.04 -21.46
CA ARG A 6 49.41 33.04 -20.39
C ARG A 6 47.96 32.62 -20.16
N LEU A 7 47.64 31.35 -20.36
CA LEU A 7 46.43 30.70 -19.85
C LEU A 7 46.68 30.30 -18.38
N SER A 8 45.90 30.84 -17.46
CA SER A 8 45.85 30.39 -16.06
C SER A 8 44.69 29.40 -15.91
N PHE A 9 45.01 28.14 -15.63
CA PHE A 9 44.03 27.13 -15.21
C PHE A 9 43.84 27.21 -13.70
N THR A 10 42.66 27.64 -13.24
CA THR A 10 42.21 27.48 -11.86
C THR A 10 41.50 26.13 -11.73
N LEU A 11 42.16 25.17 -11.09
CA LEU A 11 41.57 23.88 -10.72
C LEU A 11 40.79 24.06 -9.41
N VAL A 12 39.45 24.05 -9.47
CA VAL A 12 38.59 24.00 -8.28
C VAL A 12 38.44 22.54 -7.88
N ALA A 13 39.11 22.13 -6.81
CA ALA A 13 38.92 20.81 -6.21
C ALA A 13 37.65 20.85 -5.33
N LEU A 14 36.56 20.21 -5.78
CA LEU A 14 35.44 19.86 -4.90
C LEU A 14 35.88 18.72 -3.98
N LEU A 15 36.18 19.05 -2.72
CA LEU A 15 36.28 18.06 -1.65
C LEU A 15 34.85 17.63 -1.28
N ALA A 16 34.37 16.55 -1.89
CA ALA A 16 33.20 15.84 -1.40
C ALA A 16 33.59 15.06 -0.14
N SER A 17 33.46 15.69 1.03
CA SER A 17 33.51 14.99 2.31
C SER A 17 32.37 13.98 2.37
N THR A 18 32.67 12.72 2.11
CA THR A 18 31.76 11.62 2.42
C THR A 18 31.72 11.52 3.94
N VAL A 19 30.63 12.02 4.54
CA VAL A 19 30.35 11.74 5.95
C VAL A 19 30.12 10.23 6.03
N VAL A 20 31.09 9.50 6.59
CA VAL A 20 30.90 8.09 6.93
C VAL A 20 29.95 8.09 8.12
N GLN A 21 28.66 7.82 7.86
CA GLN A 21 27.70 7.58 8.93
C GLN A 21 28.07 6.27 9.62
N ALA A 22 28.07 6.27 10.95
CA ALA A 22 28.34 5.07 11.72
C ALA A 22 27.20 4.06 11.51
N ASP A 23 27.53 2.78 11.61
CA ASP A 23 26.52 1.73 11.59
C ASP A 23 25.60 1.88 12.81
N ILE A 24 24.30 1.66 12.62
CA ILE A 24 23.33 1.62 13.71
C ILE A 24 22.96 0.18 14.02
N GLU A 25 22.87 -0.16 15.30
CA GLU A 25 22.39 -1.45 15.77
C GLU A 25 20.97 -1.30 16.30
N VAL A 26 20.07 -2.16 15.82
CA VAL A 26 18.67 -2.19 16.20
C VAL A 26 18.35 -3.57 16.77
N PRO A 27 18.05 -3.68 18.08
CA PRO A 27 17.63 -4.95 18.66
C PRO A 27 16.24 -5.31 18.14
N LEU A 28 16.12 -6.44 17.44
CA LEU A 28 14.84 -6.96 16.97
C LEU A 28 14.12 -7.77 18.06
N GLY A 29 14.87 -8.22 19.08
CA GLY A 29 14.37 -8.94 20.25
C GLY A 29 14.83 -10.40 20.30
N SER A 30 14.18 -11.22 21.10
CA SER A 30 14.53 -12.64 21.20
C SER A 30 14.27 -13.39 19.89
N THR A 31 14.98 -14.50 19.68
CA THR A 31 14.72 -15.42 18.55
C THR A 31 13.25 -15.80 18.44
N GLN A 32 12.59 -16.06 19.58
CA GLN A 32 11.16 -16.37 19.63
C GLN A 32 10.29 -15.22 19.12
N ARG A 33 10.56 -13.98 19.57
CA ARG A 33 9.80 -12.79 19.13
C ARG A 33 9.98 -12.57 17.63
N VAL A 34 11.21 -12.62 17.13
CA VAL A 34 11.48 -12.41 15.70
C VAL A 34 10.83 -13.51 14.87
N THR A 35 10.83 -14.76 15.34
CA THR A 35 10.11 -15.86 14.67
C THR A 35 8.62 -15.54 14.51
N GLN A 36 7.99 -15.03 15.57
CA GLN A 36 6.57 -14.69 15.57
C GLN A 36 6.26 -13.50 14.67
N LEU A 37 7.04 -12.42 14.78
CA LEU A 37 6.74 -11.16 14.09
C LEU A 37 7.17 -11.17 12.62
N PHE A 38 8.19 -11.93 12.25
CA PHE A 38 8.63 -12.09 10.85
C PHE A 38 7.96 -13.28 10.14
N ALA A 39 6.93 -13.85 10.76
CA ALA A 39 6.17 -15.00 10.26
C ALA A 39 7.06 -16.20 9.88
N TYR A 40 8.16 -16.41 10.60
CA TYR A 40 9.14 -17.45 10.28
C TYR A 40 8.76 -18.81 10.90
N PRO A 41 8.95 -19.94 10.19
CA PRO A 41 9.14 -20.03 8.74
C PRO A 41 7.82 -19.70 8.00
N ASN A 42 7.91 -18.97 6.89
CA ASN A 42 6.74 -18.46 6.16
C ASN A 42 6.38 -19.29 4.92
N ASN A 43 7.20 -20.26 4.52
CA ASN A 43 6.95 -21.08 3.33
C ASN A 43 7.58 -22.48 3.38
N CYS A 44 7.53 -23.08 4.57
CA CYS A 44 8.06 -24.41 4.83
C CYS A 44 6.98 -25.38 5.30
N ASN A 45 7.01 -26.59 4.75
CA ASN A 45 6.42 -27.78 5.36
C ASN A 45 7.51 -28.86 5.42
N VAL A 46 7.28 -30.08 4.92
CA VAL A 46 8.34 -31.09 4.73
C VAL A 46 9.46 -30.59 3.80
N ILE A 47 9.10 -29.73 2.83
CA ILE A 47 10.03 -29.06 1.92
C ILE A 47 9.81 -27.55 2.05
N CYS A 48 10.89 -26.80 2.18
CA CYS A 48 10.86 -25.34 2.16
C CYS A 48 10.94 -24.81 0.73
N PHE A 49 10.01 -23.95 0.34
CA PHE A 49 10.10 -23.24 -0.94
C PHE A 49 11.31 -22.29 -0.94
N ARG A 50 11.54 -21.59 0.18
CA ARG A 50 12.77 -20.83 0.43
C ARG A 50 13.38 -21.27 1.77
N PRO A 51 14.48 -22.04 1.78
CA PRO A 51 15.08 -22.55 3.01
C PRO A 51 15.95 -21.48 3.70
N TRP A 52 15.35 -20.31 3.97
CA TRP A 52 16.03 -19.22 4.65
C TRP A 52 16.17 -19.47 6.16
N SER A 53 17.23 -18.95 6.76
CA SER A 53 17.33 -18.82 8.22
C SER A 53 16.43 -17.67 8.71
N LEU A 54 16.21 -17.60 10.03
CA LEU A 54 15.49 -16.49 10.65
C LEU A 54 16.14 -15.13 10.32
N GLU A 55 17.47 -15.08 10.36
CA GLU A 55 18.25 -13.89 10.01
C GLU A 55 18.04 -13.50 8.55
N GLN A 56 18.08 -14.46 7.63
CA GLN A 56 17.87 -14.20 6.20
C GLN A 56 16.45 -13.69 5.92
N THR A 57 15.42 -14.24 6.57
CA THR A 57 14.05 -13.75 6.46
C THR A 57 13.91 -12.33 6.97
N ALA A 58 14.48 -12.03 8.15
CA ALA A 58 14.45 -10.66 8.70
C ALA A 58 15.24 -9.68 7.81
N GLU A 59 16.45 -10.06 7.39
CA GLU A 59 17.31 -9.26 6.52
C GLU A 59 16.65 -8.96 5.17
N HIS A 60 15.89 -9.91 4.61
CA HIS A 60 15.13 -9.73 3.37
C HIS A 60 14.10 -8.60 3.49
N TYR A 61 13.22 -8.65 4.50
CA TYR A 61 12.23 -7.59 4.70
C TYR A 61 12.89 -6.25 5.03
N LEU A 62 13.94 -6.23 5.85
CA LEU A 62 14.63 -4.98 6.19
C LEU A 62 15.33 -4.36 4.96
N ASN A 63 15.85 -5.17 4.04
CA ASN A 63 16.37 -4.68 2.77
C ASN A 63 15.28 -4.09 1.88
N GLN A 64 14.08 -4.68 1.83
CA GLN A 64 12.94 -4.09 1.11
C GLN A 64 12.59 -2.71 1.68
N SER A 65 12.56 -2.55 3.01
CA SER A 65 12.34 -1.25 3.64
C SER A 65 13.39 -0.21 3.23
N LEU A 66 14.68 -0.56 3.26
CA LEU A 66 15.76 0.33 2.81
C LEU A 66 15.57 0.80 1.36
N GLN A 67 15.25 -0.14 0.47
CA GLN A 67 15.04 0.15 -0.94
C GLN A 67 13.84 1.09 -1.14
N ARG A 68 12.74 0.85 -0.44
CA ARG A 68 11.50 1.63 -0.55
C ARG A 68 11.58 2.99 0.13
N ASP A 69 12.47 3.13 1.10
CA ASP A 69 12.84 4.43 1.65
C ASP A 69 13.83 5.18 0.75
N GLY A 70 14.35 4.58 -0.33
CA GLY A 70 15.27 5.21 -1.27
C GLY A 70 16.74 5.17 -0.86
N TYR A 71 17.10 4.39 0.16
CA TYR A 71 18.49 4.21 0.59
C TYR A 71 19.21 3.14 -0.25
N SER A 72 19.35 3.39 -1.56
CA SER A 72 19.87 2.41 -2.54
C SER A 72 21.30 1.90 -2.30
N ARG A 73 22.08 2.59 -1.46
CA ARG A 73 23.46 2.20 -1.07
C ARG A 73 23.55 1.70 0.36
N ALA A 74 22.46 1.77 1.13
CA ALA A 74 22.44 1.24 2.48
C ALA A 74 22.45 -0.28 2.46
N LYS A 75 22.86 -0.85 3.59
CA LYS A 75 22.85 -2.31 3.79
C LYS A 75 22.33 -2.60 5.18
N VAL A 76 21.69 -3.75 5.32
CA VAL A 76 21.36 -4.34 6.61
C VAL A 76 21.98 -5.72 6.69
N SER A 77 22.49 -6.07 7.86
CA SER A 77 22.82 -7.45 8.20
C SER A 77 22.09 -7.85 9.48
N VAL A 78 21.56 -9.07 9.53
CA VAL A 78 20.89 -9.59 10.75
C VAL A 78 21.70 -10.72 11.36
N LYS A 79 21.90 -10.68 12.68
CA LYS A 79 22.66 -11.70 13.41
C LYS A 79 21.95 -12.09 14.71
N THR A 80 22.14 -13.34 15.10
CA THR A 80 21.72 -13.85 16.40
C THR A 80 22.93 -14.08 17.30
N HIS A 81 22.87 -13.57 18.53
CA HIS A 81 23.86 -13.83 19.59
C HIS A 81 23.13 -13.99 20.93
N ASP A 82 23.46 -15.03 21.70
CA ASP A 82 22.82 -15.34 22.99
C ASP A 82 21.27 -15.32 22.98
N GLY A 83 20.67 -15.80 21.89
CA GLY A 83 19.21 -15.85 21.72
C GLY A 83 18.54 -14.48 21.46
N GLN A 84 19.35 -13.43 21.23
CA GLN A 84 18.90 -12.11 20.78
C GLN A 84 19.24 -11.91 19.31
N VAL A 85 18.31 -11.34 18.56
CA VAL A 85 18.47 -11.01 17.15
C VAL A 85 18.65 -9.49 17.02
N THR A 86 19.68 -9.08 16.29
CA THR A 86 20.03 -7.67 16.07
C THR A 86 20.21 -7.41 14.58
N ALA A 87 19.67 -6.29 14.10
CA ALA A 87 19.94 -5.77 12.77
C ALA A 87 20.98 -4.65 12.84
N THR A 88 22.02 -4.73 12.00
CA THR A 88 23.01 -3.67 11.83
C THR A 88 22.77 -3.01 10.49
N PHE A 89 22.42 -1.72 10.49
CA PHE A 89 22.25 -0.92 9.28
C PHE A 89 23.46 -0.03 9.05
N SER A 90 23.86 0.12 7.79
CA SER A 90 24.94 1.01 7.33
C SER A 90 24.42 1.92 6.22
N GLY A 91 24.94 3.15 6.15
CA GLY A 91 24.55 4.12 5.11
C GLY A 91 23.14 4.69 5.27
N VAL A 92 22.61 4.73 6.50
CA VAL A 92 21.32 5.31 6.88
C VAL A 92 21.51 6.41 7.94
N PRO A 93 20.53 7.32 8.13
CA PRO A 93 20.54 8.26 9.24
C PRO A 93 20.53 7.57 10.62
N ASP A 94 21.14 8.20 11.62
CA ASP A 94 21.24 7.69 13.01
C ASP A 94 19.88 7.29 13.62
N GLY A 95 18.79 7.94 13.19
CA GLY A 95 17.42 7.67 13.66
C GLY A 95 16.67 6.56 12.93
N TYR A 96 17.23 5.95 11.88
CA TYR A 96 16.50 5.03 10.99
C TYR A 96 15.94 3.78 11.71
N GLY A 97 16.55 3.37 12.81
CA GLY A 97 16.07 2.24 13.62
C GLY A 97 14.80 2.51 14.43
N GLN A 98 14.43 3.78 14.65
CA GLN A 98 13.31 4.15 15.52
C GLN A 98 11.93 3.77 14.94
N PRO A 99 11.63 4.04 13.65
CA PRO A 99 10.40 3.57 13.05
C PRO A 99 10.27 2.04 13.05
N LEU A 100 11.37 1.30 12.81
CA LEU A 100 11.36 -0.16 12.90
C LEU A 100 11.04 -0.65 14.31
N THR A 101 11.71 -0.08 15.32
CA THR A 101 11.46 -0.41 16.73
C THR A 101 10.00 -0.15 17.10
N THR A 102 9.44 0.97 16.66
CA THR A 102 8.05 1.34 16.89
C THR A 102 7.08 0.38 16.21
N LEU A 103 7.36 -0.02 14.96
CA LEU A 103 6.58 -1.01 14.22
C LEU A 103 6.58 -2.36 14.95
N LEU A 104 7.74 -2.87 15.37
CA LEU A 104 7.84 -4.16 16.05
C LEU A 104 7.16 -4.14 17.43
N ASN A 105 7.28 -3.05 18.18
CA ASN A 105 6.59 -2.89 19.47
C ASN A 105 5.08 -2.77 19.31
N THR A 106 4.61 -2.27 18.17
CA THR A 106 3.19 -2.27 17.83
C THR A 106 2.73 -3.67 17.39
N ALA A 107 3.56 -4.37 16.64
CA ALA A 107 3.31 -5.73 16.17
C ALA A 107 3.15 -6.77 17.28
N ASP A 108 3.74 -6.56 18.46
CA ASP A 108 3.47 -7.41 19.63
C ASP A 108 1.97 -7.46 19.99
N LEU A 109 1.22 -6.37 19.77
CA LEU A 109 -0.23 -6.31 19.97
C LEU A 109 -0.97 -7.19 18.96
N ALA A 110 -0.51 -7.23 17.70
CA ALA A 110 -1.11 -8.10 16.69
C ALA A 110 -0.87 -9.58 17.02
N TYR A 111 0.33 -9.93 17.50
CA TYR A 111 0.62 -11.29 17.96
C TYR A 111 -0.26 -11.69 19.15
N GLN A 112 -0.47 -10.80 20.11
CA GLN A 112 -1.39 -11.04 21.23
C GLN A 112 -2.83 -11.28 20.74
N GLY A 113 -3.31 -10.45 19.82
CA GLY A 113 -4.61 -10.61 19.17
C GLY A 113 -4.76 -11.95 18.45
N ALA A 114 -3.76 -12.32 17.64
CA ALA A 114 -3.73 -13.59 16.91
C ALA A 114 -3.70 -14.80 17.85
N ARG A 115 -2.91 -14.74 18.94
CA ARG A 115 -2.86 -15.79 19.96
C ARG A 115 -4.24 -15.96 20.62
N GLN A 116 -4.89 -14.86 20.99
CA GLN A 116 -6.21 -14.92 21.61
C GLN A 116 -7.26 -15.47 20.64
N LEU A 117 -7.25 -15.01 19.39
CA LEU A 117 -8.13 -15.49 18.32
C LEU A 117 -8.01 -17.01 18.12
N ASN A 118 -6.78 -17.53 18.15
CA ASN A 118 -6.53 -18.97 18.09
C ASN A 118 -6.98 -19.72 19.34
N SER A 119 -6.75 -19.16 20.53
CA SER A 119 -7.24 -19.70 21.81
C SER A 119 -8.77 -19.89 21.80
N ASP A 120 -9.47 -18.96 21.16
CA ASP A 120 -10.93 -18.97 21.03
C ASP A 120 -11.43 -19.91 19.91
N GLY A 121 -10.53 -20.64 19.24
CA GLY A 121 -10.87 -21.59 18.18
C GLY A 121 -11.32 -20.95 16.86
N LYS A 122 -11.00 -19.67 16.64
CA LYS A 122 -11.42 -18.89 15.46
C LYS A 122 -10.31 -18.67 14.42
N TRP A 123 -9.09 -19.13 14.70
CA TRP A 123 -7.99 -19.07 13.75
C TRP A 123 -8.08 -20.22 12.74
N ALA A 124 -8.19 -19.91 11.45
CA ALA A 124 -8.20 -20.95 10.43
C ALA A 124 -6.79 -21.56 10.25
N TYR A 125 -6.73 -22.85 9.94
CA TYR A 125 -5.46 -23.59 9.85
C TYR A 125 -4.51 -23.07 8.76
N ASN A 126 -5.04 -22.37 7.75
CA ASN A 126 -4.31 -21.79 6.63
C ASN A 126 -4.09 -20.27 6.76
N TRP A 127 -4.32 -19.71 7.95
CA TRP A 127 -4.05 -18.31 8.24
C TRP A 127 -2.68 -18.13 8.89
N TYR A 128 -2.01 -17.05 8.52
CA TYR A 128 -0.71 -16.66 9.07
C TYR A 128 -0.78 -15.23 9.58
N LEU A 129 -0.27 -14.96 10.79
CA LEU A 129 -0.05 -13.57 11.21
C LEU A 129 0.96 -12.96 10.24
N PHE A 130 0.56 -11.91 9.53
CA PHE A 130 1.42 -11.23 8.58
C PHE A 130 1.34 -9.73 8.79
N LEU A 131 2.49 -9.17 9.14
CA LEU A 131 2.67 -7.76 9.44
C LEU A 131 3.23 -7.06 8.20
N PRO A 132 2.99 -5.75 8.00
CA PRO A 132 3.44 -4.97 6.85
C PRO A 132 4.97 -4.72 6.87
N LEU A 133 5.72 -5.82 6.89
CA LEU A 133 7.17 -5.87 6.86
C LEU A 133 7.66 -5.54 5.46
N GLY A 134 8.84 -4.92 5.41
CA GLY A 134 9.39 -4.44 4.15
C GLY A 134 8.73 -3.19 3.61
N MET A 135 7.76 -2.57 4.28
CA MET A 135 7.24 -1.25 3.87
C MET A 135 8.25 -0.13 4.11
N ALA A 136 8.04 1.02 3.47
CA ALA A 136 8.81 2.23 3.74
C ALA A 136 8.68 2.65 5.23
N LEU A 137 9.81 2.77 5.92
CA LEU A 137 9.88 3.03 7.37
C LEU A 137 10.04 4.50 7.70
N GLU A 138 10.55 5.33 6.80
CA GLU A 138 10.76 6.75 7.07
C GLU A 138 10.17 7.62 5.96
N ASN A 139 10.43 7.27 4.69
CA ASN A 139 10.12 8.13 3.54
C ASN A 139 8.74 7.91 2.94
N ARG A 140 7.79 7.38 3.72
CA ARG A 140 6.37 7.25 3.30
C ARG A 140 5.76 8.59 2.87
N LYS A 141 4.85 8.53 1.92
CA LYS A 141 4.11 9.65 1.33
C LYS A 141 2.62 9.57 1.62
N SER A 142 2.07 8.38 1.80
CA SER A 142 0.67 8.15 2.16
C SER A 142 0.50 6.81 2.86
N ILE A 143 -0.68 6.61 3.45
CA ILE A 143 -1.10 5.36 4.08
C ILE A 143 -2.25 4.73 3.30
N GLU A 144 -2.20 3.42 3.16
CA GLU A 144 -3.24 2.60 2.55
C GLU A 144 -3.85 1.72 3.64
N LEU A 145 -5.14 1.93 3.93
CA LEU A 145 -5.87 1.09 4.86
C LEU A 145 -6.59 0.02 4.05
N LEU A 146 -6.21 -1.24 4.26
CA LEU A 146 -6.68 -2.41 3.53
C LEU A 146 -7.34 -3.42 4.47
N HIS A 147 -7.99 -4.39 3.86
CA HIS A 147 -8.73 -5.42 4.58
C HIS A 147 -7.76 -6.44 5.21
N PHE A 148 -7.05 -7.19 4.37
CA PHE A 148 -6.05 -8.19 4.76
C PHE A 148 -5.10 -8.48 3.59
N PRO A 149 -3.86 -8.94 3.84
CA PRO A 149 -2.95 -9.34 2.79
C PRO A 149 -3.28 -10.76 2.25
N PRO A 150 -3.13 -11.02 0.95
CA PRO A 150 -3.27 -12.38 0.45
C PRO A 150 -2.08 -13.26 0.88
N ASP A 151 -2.35 -14.54 1.11
CA ASP A 151 -1.39 -15.54 1.57
C ASP A 151 -0.17 -15.72 0.65
N TYR A 152 -0.33 -15.58 -0.66
CA TYR A 152 0.77 -15.71 -1.61
C TYR A 152 1.81 -14.59 -1.50
N SER A 153 1.43 -13.38 -1.03
CA SER A 153 2.40 -12.31 -0.75
C SER A 153 3.37 -12.69 0.36
N LEU A 154 2.92 -13.52 1.31
CA LEU A 154 3.78 -14.10 2.35
C LEU A 154 4.51 -15.37 1.86
N THR A 155 3.75 -16.36 1.40
CA THR A 155 4.24 -17.73 1.23
C THR A 155 5.05 -17.92 -0.07
N GLN A 156 4.73 -17.17 -1.13
CA GLN A 156 5.42 -17.26 -2.42
C GLN A 156 6.40 -16.09 -2.61
N ALA A 157 5.92 -14.86 -2.45
CA ALA A 157 6.69 -13.67 -2.76
C ALA A 157 7.66 -13.28 -1.63
N GLN A 158 7.24 -13.44 -0.37
CA GLN A 158 7.85 -12.77 0.79
C GLN A 158 7.97 -11.26 0.54
N ASP A 159 6.93 -10.68 -0.02
CA ASP A 159 6.86 -9.27 -0.35
C ASP A 159 5.41 -8.80 -0.21
N TYR A 160 5.19 -7.91 0.74
CA TYR A 160 3.87 -7.37 1.05
C TYR A 160 3.25 -6.55 -0.10
N LEU A 161 4.09 -6.00 -0.99
CA LEU A 161 3.63 -5.24 -2.16
C LEU A 161 3.57 -6.08 -3.43
N GLU A 162 3.91 -7.37 -3.38
CA GLU A 162 3.73 -8.28 -4.51
C GLU A 162 2.32 -8.89 -4.44
N SER A 163 1.37 -8.22 -5.07
CA SER A 163 0.00 -8.70 -5.20
C SER A 163 -0.73 -8.01 -6.35
N ALA A 164 -1.70 -8.69 -6.96
CA ALA A 164 -2.50 -8.07 -8.01
C ALA A 164 -3.15 -6.75 -7.55
N THR A 165 -3.56 -6.68 -6.29
CA THR A 165 -4.14 -5.50 -5.63
C THR A 165 -3.17 -4.32 -5.63
N THR A 166 -1.96 -4.54 -5.13
CA THR A 166 -0.92 -3.51 -4.95
C THR A 166 -0.24 -3.15 -6.27
N ASP A 167 -0.03 -4.11 -7.16
CA ASP A 167 0.56 -3.89 -8.49
C ASP A 167 -0.34 -3.01 -9.37
N ARG A 168 -1.65 -3.29 -9.33
CA ARG A 168 -2.63 -2.45 -10.00
C ARG A 168 -2.59 -1.04 -9.45
N TRP A 169 -2.60 -0.89 -8.13
CA TRP A 169 -2.61 0.44 -7.52
C TRP A 169 -1.34 1.24 -7.82
N ALA A 170 -0.17 0.59 -7.83
CA ALA A 170 1.10 1.20 -8.25
C ALA A 170 1.05 1.69 -9.70
N THR A 171 0.40 0.93 -10.58
CA THR A 171 0.15 1.36 -11.96
C THR A 171 -0.71 2.62 -12.00
N LEU A 172 -1.80 2.69 -11.23
CA LEU A 172 -2.67 3.88 -11.16
C LEU A 172 -1.96 5.11 -10.57
N LEU A 173 -1.07 4.91 -9.58
CA LEU A 173 -0.21 5.98 -9.07
C LEU A 173 0.74 6.48 -10.17
N SER A 174 1.27 5.58 -10.99
CA SER A 174 2.14 5.92 -12.12
C SER A 174 1.42 6.69 -13.22
N GLU A 175 0.17 6.32 -13.54
CA GLU A 175 -0.70 7.10 -14.43
C GLU A 175 -0.97 8.53 -13.92
N ASN A 176 -0.80 8.73 -12.60
CA ASN A 176 -0.92 10.02 -11.93
C ASN A 176 0.42 10.71 -11.68
N GLY A 177 1.49 10.26 -12.35
CA GLY A 177 2.79 10.92 -12.37
C GLY A 177 3.70 10.61 -11.19
N VAL A 178 3.39 9.58 -10.39
CA VAL A 178 4.37 9.03 -9.43
C VAL A 178 5.35 8.14 -10.20
N PRO A 179 6.68 8.36 -10.13
CA PRO A 179 7.62 7.45 -10.76
C PRO A 179 7.44 6.02 -10.23
N ALA A 180 7.50 5.01 -11.08
CA ALA A 180 7.26 3.61 -10.68
C ALA A 180 8.15 3.18 -9.49
N THR A 181 9.41 3.61 -9.47
CA THR A 181 10.38 3.36 -8.39
C THR A 181 10.03 4.05 -7.07
N GLU A 182 9.15 5.04 -7.08
CA GLU A 182 8.70 5.80 -5.91
C GLU A 182 7.31 5.37 -5.41
N THR A 183 6.55 4.60 -6.21
CA THR A 183 5.22 4.11 -5.81
C THR A 183 5.20 3.38 -4.47
N PRO A 184 6.21 2.57 -4.06
CA PRO A 184 6.17 1.90 -2.77
C PRO A 184 6.08 2.86 -1.57
N ALA A 185 6.62 4.08 -1.69
CA ALA A 185 6.52 5.07 -0.62
C ALA A 185 5.08 5.56 -0.40
N TYR A 186 4.20 5.43 -1.40
CA TYR A 186 2.78 5.76 -1.30
C TYR A 186 1.95 4.59 -0.77
N GLN A 187 2.46 3.36 -0.85
CA GLN A 187 1.75 2.13 -0.51
C GLN A 187 2.14 1.57 0.85
N THR A 188 2.27 2.43 1.87
CA THR A 188 2.45 1.90 3.24
C THR A 188 1.12 1.38 3.75
N ILE A 189 1.01 0.07 3.89
CA ILE A 189 -0.25 -0.60 4.21
C ILE A 189 -0.44 -0.76 5.72
N ILE A 190 -1.68 -0.56 6.16
CA ILE A 190 -2.22 -1.02 7.43
C ILE A 190 -3.40 -1.92 7.11
N ASP A 191 -3.36 -3.18 7.53
CA ASP A 191 -4.50 -4.08 7.40
C ASP A 191 -5.34 -4.09 8.67
N ILE A 192 -6.66 -4.04 8.49
CA ILE A 192 -7.60 -4.21 9.62
C ILE A 192 -7.65 -5.68 10.08
N ALA A 193 -7.19 -6.63 9.28
CA ALA A 193 -6.86 -7.97 9.72
C ALA A 193 -5.42 -8.29 9.25
N PRO A 194 -4.40 -8.22 10.14
CA PRO A 194 -3.01 -8.54 9.79
C PRO A 194 -2.81 -10.07 9.66
N ILE A 195 -3.63 -10.70 8.82
CA ILE A 195 -3.70 -12.13 8.62
C ILE A 195 -3.54 -12.39 7.12
N ALA A 196 -2.43 -13.00 6.74
CA ALA A 196 -2.27 -13.60 5.42
C ALA A 196 -3.26 -14.77 5.29
N ALA A 197 -4.21 -14.61 4.36
CA ALA A 197 -5.28 -15.56 4.11
C ALA A 197 -5.56 -15.69 2.60
N PRO A 198 -6.27 -16.74 2.15
CA PRO A 198 -6.69 -16.84 0.76
C PRO A 198 -7.44 -15.58 0.32
N SER A 199 -7.27 -15.16 -0.94
CA SER A 199 -7.83 -13.89 -1.46
C SER A 199 -9.36 -13.79 -1.41
N ASN A 200 -10.07 -14.92 -1.21
CA ASN A 200 -11.51 -14.99 -1.06
C ASN A 200 -12.00 -15.09 0.41
N ALA A 201 -11.09 -15.07 1.39
CA ALA A 201 -11.40 -15.26 2.81
C ALA A 201 -12.01 -14.02 3.50
N GLY A 202 -12.23 -12.92 2.76
CA GLY A 202 -12.65 -11.64 3.36
C GLY A 202 -13.90 -11.74 4.23
N LYS A 203 -14.88 -12.55 3.84
CA LYS A 203 -16.11 -12.76 4.64
C LYS A 203 -15.84 -13.44 5.99
N ASP A 204 -14.88 -14.38 6.02
CA ASP A 204 -14.56 -15.13 7.23
C ASP A 204 -13.83 -14.26 8.27
N LEU A 205 -13.22 -13.16 7.82
CA LEU A 205 -12.50 -12.21 8.67
C LEU A 205 -13.39 -11.14 9.32
N GLU A 206 -14.65 -10.96 8.90
CA GLU A 206 -15.52 -9.89 9.41
C GLU A 206 -15.73 -9.93 10.94
N THR A 207 -15.63 -11.12 11.53
CA THR A 207 -15.82 -11.32 12.97
C THR A 207 -14.53 -11.25 13.79
N VAL A 208 -13.37 -11.05 13.15
CA VAL A 208 -12.06 -11.15 13.81
C VAL A 208 -11.39 -9.79 14.05
N TYR A 209 -11.84 -8.70 13.42
CA TYR A 209 -11.16 -7.39 13.51
C TYR A 209 -10.99 -6.89 14.95
N GLY A 210 -11.95 -7.20 15.83
CA GLY A 210 -11.93 -6.77 17.23
C GLY A 210 -10.72 -7.29 18.02
N TYR A 211 -10.12 -8.42 17.62
CA TYR A 211 -8.92 -8.96 18.26
C TYR A 211 -7.67 -8.12 18.00
N PHE A 212 -7.72 -7.23 17.00
CA PHE A 212 -6.58 -6.43 16.56
C PHE A 212 -6.77 -4.92 16.78
N THR A 213 -7.80 -4.49 17.52
CA THR A 213 -8.13 -3.05 17.69
C THR A 213 -6.96 -2.22 18.24
N ASP A 214 -6.26 -2.71 19.26
CA ASP A 214 -5.12 -1.99 19.83
C ASP A 214 -3.96 -1.88 18.83
N TYR A 215 -3.71 -2.94 18.05
CA TYR A 215 -2.75 -2.93 16.97
C TYR A 215 -3.14 -1.92 15.88
N GLN A 216 -4.36 -2.01 15.36
CA GLN A 216 -4.82 -1.21 14.23
C GLN A 216 -4.80 0.30 14.56
N THR A 217 -5.35 0.69 15.72
CA THR A 217 -5.42 2.10 16.13
C THR A 217 -4.03 2.67 16.39
N ARG A 218 -3.13 1.89 16.98
CA ARG A 218 -1.74 2.28 17.16
C ARG A 218 -1.00 2.38 15.82
N MET A 219 -1.17 1.44 14.90
CA MET A 219 -0.60 1.53 13.55
C MET A 219 -1.06 2.79 12.82
N VAL A 220 -2.37 3.11 12.88
CA VAL A 220 -2.89 4.34 12.29
C VAL A 220 -2.20 5.55 12.90
N LYS A 221 -2.10 5.63 14.23
CA LYS A 221 -1.39 6.73 14.90
C LYS A 221 0.08 6.84 14.46
N GLU A 222 0.86 5.78 14.62
CA GLU A 222 2.32 5.80 14.44
C GLU A 222 2.75 5.98 12.98
N LEU A 223 1.98 5.45 12.02
CA LEU A 223 2.33 5.56 10.61
C LEU A 223 1.81 6.83 9.95
N SER A 224 0.65 7.34 10.38
CA SER A 224 0.05 8.54 9.77
C SER A 224 0.55 9.85 10.38
N LEU A 225 0.90 9.89 11.67
CA LEU A 225 1.35 11.12 12.31
C LEU A 225 2.87 11.24 12.27
N ARG A 226 3.35 12.42 11.87
CA ARG A 226 4.78 12.77 11.87
C ARG A 226 5.02 14.15 12.47
N PRO A 227 6.25 14.46 12.90
CA PRO A 227 6.60 15.81 13.36
C PRO A 227 6.23 16.90 12.35
N GLY A 228 6.38 16.62 11.05
CA GLY A 228 6.07 17.54 9.94
C GLY A 228 4.60 17.60 9.49
N GLY A 229 3.69 16.87 10.14
CA GLY A 229 2.28 16.80 9.79
C GLY A 229 1.76 15.38 9.62
N ALA A 230 0.46 15.27 9.34
CA ALA A 230 -0.19 13.99 9.06
C ALA A 230 -0.02 13.59 7.58
N LEU A 231 0.18 12.30 7.34
CA LEU A 231 0.11 11.71 6.01
C LEU A 231 -1.36 11.50 5.60
N PRO A 232 -1.71 11.67 4.31
CA PRO A 232 -3.02 11.31 3.80
C PRO A 232 -3.22 9.79 3.85
N MET A 233 -4.48 9.37 4.00
CA MET A 233 -4.86 7.96 4.02
C MET A 233 -5.92 7.66 2.96
N VAL A 234 -5.81 6.51 2.31
CA VAL A 234 -6.86 5.95 1.46
C VAL A 234 -7.45 4.71 2.11
N ALA A 235 -8.78 4.67 2.23
CA ALA A 235 -9.54 3.60 2.84
C ALA A 235 -10.19 2.74 1.77
N PHE A 236 -9.65 1.54 1.55
CA PHE A 236 -10.01 0.66 0.44
C PHE A 236 -11.08 -0.36 0.84
N GLY A 237 -12.21 -0.36 0.14
CA GLY A 237 -13.22 -1.41 0.31
C GLY A 237 -14.22 -1.15 1.43
N ALA A 238 -15.31 -1.90 1.44
CA ALA A 238 -16.42 -1.69 2.37
C ALA A 238 -16.08 -2.07 3.84
N PRO A 239 -15.36 -3.18 4.11
CA PRO A 239 -14.96 -3.55 5.47
C PRO A 239 -14.10 -2.46 6.13
N VAL A 240 -13.12 -1.92 5.41
CA VAL A 240 -12.25 -0.85 5.92
C VAL A 240 -13.02 0.43 6.22
N ARG A 241 -13.92 0.86 5.33
CA ARG A 241 -14.74 2.05 5.58
C ARG A 241 -15.69 1.86 6.76
N SER A 242 -16.19 0.65 6.97
CA SER A 242 -17.00 0.29 8.14
C SER A 242 -16.18 0.29 9.43
N TRP A 243 -14.94 -0.20 9.36
CA TRP A 243 -13.98 -0.14 10.46
C TRP A 243 -13.67 1.31 10.86
N ILE A 244 -13.47 2.22 9.90
CA ILE A 244 -13.29 3.65 10.20
C ILE A 244 -14.48 4.23 10.96
N LYS A 245 -15.71 3.89 10.54
CA LYS A 245 -16.91 4.33 11.25
C LYS A 245 -16.96 3.78 12.67
N GLN A 246 -16.58 2.53 12.86
CA GLN A 246 -16.54 1.90 14.18
C GLN A 246 -15.51 2.55 15.11
N GLN A 247 -14.28 2.80 14.62
CA GLN A 247 -13.18 3.28 15.47
C GLN A 247 -13.16 4.80 15.65
N TYR A 248 -13.58 5.55 14.64
CA TYR A 248 -13.45 7.02 14.63
C TYR A 248 -14.80 7.75 14.48
N GLY A 249 -15.91 7.03 14.36
CA GLY A 249 -17.25 7.62 14.16
C GLY A 249 -17.47 8.26 12.79
N GLN A 250 -16.52 8.15 11.87
CA GLN A 250 -16.58 8.81 10.56
C GLN A 250 -17.21 7.91 9.51
N THR A 251 -18.17 8.43 8.75
CA THR A 251 -18.69 7.72 7.57
C THR A 251 -17.95 8.20 6.33
N VAL A 252 -17.36 7.26 5.61
CA VAL A 252 -16.59 7.54 4.39
C VAL A 252 -17.11 6.65 3.26
N GLY A 253 -17.52 7.26 2.15
CA GLY A 253 -17.94 6.58 0.91
C GLY A 253 -16.84 6.60 -0.15
N VAL A 254 -17.05 5.88 -1.27
CA VAL A 254 -16.16 5.97 -2.44
C VAL A 254 -16.10 7.42 -2.92
N LEU A 255 -14.89 7.94 -3.12
CA LEU A 255 -14.61 9.34 -3.49
C LEU A 255 -15.24 10.36 -2.55
N SER A 256 -15.37 10.01 -1.27
CA SER A 256 -15.77 10.92 -0.21
C SER A 256 -14.61 11.10 0.77
N LEU A 257 -14.49 12.32 1.31
CA LEU A 257 -13.47 12.66 2.29
C LEU A 257 -14.05 12.60 3.71
N ALA A 258 -13.20 12.17 4.64
CA ALA A 258 -13.43 12.26 6.07
C ALA A 258 -12.16 12.75 6.77
N GLN A 259 -12.29 13.11 8.05
CA GLN A 259 -11.14 13.38 8.92
C GLN A 259 -11.24 12.51 10.15
N ILE A 260 -10.20 11.72 10.41
CA ILE A 260 -10.07 10.94 11.65
C ILE A 260 -9.08 11.64 12.58
N SER A 261 -9.19 11.38 13.88
CA SER A 261 -8.26 11.89 14.90
C SER A 261 -7.59 10.73 15.64
N PRO A 262 -6.41 10.26 15.17
CA PRO A 262 -5.67 9.19 15.85
C PRO A 262 -5.07 9.62 17.20
N GLU A 263 -4.92 10.93 17.40
CA GLU A 263 -4.48 11.54 18.65
C GLU A 263 -5.23 12.88 18.84
N PRO A 264 -5.63 13.26 20.08
CA PRO A 264 -6.31 14.52 20.33
C PRO A 264 -5.60 15.73 19.70
N GLY A 265 -6.33 16.53 18.93
CA GLY A 265 -5.79 17.72 18.26
C GLY A 265 -4.94 17.43 17.01
N LYS A 266 -4.81 16.17 16.59
CA LYS A 266 -4.19 15.77 15.33
C LYS A 266 -5.23 15.12 14.42
N THR A 267 -5.25 15.50 13.16
CA THR A 267 -6.23 15.02 12.17
C THR A 267 -5.53 14.45 10.95
N VAL A 268 -6.08 13.37 10.41
CA VAL A 268 -5.65 12.72 9.17
C VAL A 268 -6.79 12.84 8.15
N ALA A 269 -6.47 13.34 6.96
CA ALA A 269 -7.41 13.33 5.84
C ALA A 269 -7.52 11.91 5.27
N VAL A 270 -8.75 11.41 5.18
CA VAL A 270 -9.04 10.08 4.66
C VAL A 270 -9.92 10.18 3.42
N LEU A 271 -9.52 9.52 2.34
CA LEU A 271 -10.34 9.32 1.15
C LEU A 271 -10.86 7.88 1.11
N GLY A 272 -12.17 7.69 0.94
CA GLY A 272 -12.71 6.36 0.64
C GLY A 272 -12.51 5.99 -0.83
N ALA A 273 -12.10 4.75 -1.09
CA ALA A 273 -11.92 4.21 -2.44
C ALA A 273 -12.63 2.84 -2.56
N ASN A 274 -12.80 2.37 -3.79
CA ASN A 274 -13.08 0.96 -4.02
C ASN A 274 -11.88 0.13 -3.60
N HIS A 275 -12.07 -1.12 -3.20
CA HIS A 275 -10.92 -2.04 -3.09
C HIS A 275 -10.23 -2.16 -4.46
N PRO A 276 -8.89 -2.15 -4.58
CA PRO A 276 -8.23 -2.13 -5.89
C PRO A 276 -8.61 -3.33 -6.79
N SER A 277 -8.91 -4.48 -6.18
CA SER A 277 -9.37 -5.68 -6.90
C SER A 277 -10.84 -5.65 -7.33
N TYR A 278 -11.64 -4.72 -6.82
CA TYR A 278 -13.08 -4.65 -7.12
C TYR A 278 -13.35 -4.47 -8.62
N ILE A 279 -12.41 -3.86 -9.35
CA ILE A 279 -12.52 -3.68 -10.80
C ILE A 279 -12.78 -4.99 -11.56
N TRP A 280 -12.18 -6.11 -11.13
CA TRP A 280 -12.32 -7.40 -11.84
C TRP A 280 -13.71 -8.00 -11.61
N TYR A 281 -14.34 -7.73 -10.47
CA TYR A 281 -15.72 -8.10 -10.21
C TYR A 281 -16.69 -7.17 -10.92
N ALA A 282 -16.46 -5.86 -10.84
CA ALA A 282 -17.27 -4.85 -11.51
C ALA A 282 -17.24 -4.99 -13.03
N ALA A 283 -16.14 -5.48 -13.60
CA ALA A 283 -15.98 -5.72 -15.02
C ALA A 283 -16.27 -7.18 -15.43
N SER A 284 -16.64 -8.08 -14.54
CA SER A 284 -16.96 -9.45 -14.94
C SER A 284 -18.37 -9.54 -15.51
N PRO A 285 -18.59 -10.11 -16.72
CA PRO A 285 -19.93 -10.40 -17.23
C PRO A 285 -20.73 -11.33 -16.31
N ASP A 286 -20.06 -12.20 -15.55
CA ASP A 286 -20.71 -13.11 -14.59
C ASP A 286 -21.42 -12.34 -13.46
N SER A 287 -20.97 -11.12 -13.17
CA SER A 287 -21.63 -10.23 -12.20
C SER A 287 -22.93 -9.60 -12.75
N TYR A 288 -23.26 -9.83 -14.02
CA TYR A 288 -24.37 -9.21 -14.76
C TYR A 288 -25.08 -10.19 -15.70
N ASP A 289 -25.25 -11.45 -15.30
CA ASP A 289 -25.97 -12.48 -16.06
C ASP A 289 -25.41 -12.71 -17.48
N GLY A 290 -24.10 -12.50 -17.66
CA GLY A 290 -23.39 -12.63 -18.94
C GLY A 290 -23.41 -11.35 -19.81
N ASP A 291 -23.97 -10.24 -19.32
CA ASP A 291 -24.02 -8.97 -20.05
C ASP A 291 -22.66 -8.23 -19.99
N GLU A 292 -21.84 -8.42 -21.01
CA GLU A 292 -20.54 -7.74 -21.16
C GLU A 292 -20.69 -6.22 -21.26
N GLN A 293 -21.75 -5.70 -21.88
CA GLN A 293 -21.92 -4.25 -22.03
C GLN A 293 -22.20 -3.58 -20.69
N LYS A 294 -22.99 -4.22 -19.83
CA LYS A 294 -23.25 -3.75 -18.47
C LYS A 294 -22.02 -3.89 -17.58
N ALA A 295 -21.24 -4.96 -17.74
CA ALA A 295 -19.96 -5.14 -17.08
C ALA A 295 -18.94 -4.08 -17.49
N ASP A 296 -18.87 -3.73 -18.78
CA ASP A 296 -18.02 -2.65 -19.28
C ASP A 296 -18.44 -1.29 -18.71
N ASP A 297 -19.74 -0.97 -18.64
CA ASP A 297 -20.21 0.30 -18.03
C ASP A 297 -19.80 0.41 -16.56
N ALA A 298 -19.97 -0.68 -15.80
CA ALA A 298 -19.54 -0.73 -14.41
C ALA A 298 -18.02 -0.62 -14.25
N GLY A 299 -17.27 -1.38 -15.06
CA GLY A 299 -15.81 -1.37 -15.08
C GLY A 299 -15.23 0.01 -15.43
N LEU A 300 -15.79 0.70 -16.43
CA LEU A 300 -15.39 2.05 -16.81
C LEU A 300 -15.61 3.06 -15.68
N LYS A 301 -16.75 2.98 -14.98
CA LYS A 301 -17.03 3.84 -13.82
C LYS A 301 -16.07 3.56 -12.67
N VAL A 302 -15.81 2.30 -12.33
CA VAL A 302 -14.84 1.93 -11.29
C VAL A 302 -13.43 2.38 -11.68
N MET A 303 -13.01 2.23 -12.94
CA MET A 303 -11.71 2.73 -13.40
C MET A 303 -11.59 4.25 -13.23
N GLY A 304 -12.63 5.01 -13.61
CA GLY A 304 -12.65 6.46 -13.40
C GLY A 304 -12.62 6.87 -11.92
N GLN A 305 -13.22 6.06 -11.05
CA GLN A 305 -13.17 6.28 -9.60
C GLN A 305 -11.77 6.01 -9.05
N ASP A 306 -11.18 4.87 -9.41
CA ASP A 306 -9.88 4.46 -8.89
C ASP A 306 -8.76 5.39 -9.37
N LEU A 307 -8.76 5.80 -10.64
CA LEU A 307 -7.83 6.81 -11.17
C LEU A 307 -7.94 8.15 -10.43
N SER A 308 -9.17 8.54 -10.06
CA SER A 308 -9.41 9.78 -9.30
C SER A 308 -8.90 9.67 -7.86
N ALA A 309 -9.04 8.51 -7.23
CA ALA A 309 -8.54 8.27 -5.89
C ALA A 309 -7.00 8.16 -5.85
N ALA A 310 -6.39 7.45 -6.81
CA ALA A 310 -4.94 7.39 -6.96
C ALA A 310 -4.33 8.77 -7.27
N CYS A 311 -5.01 9.59 -8.08
CA CYS A 311 -4.66 11.01 -8.31
C CYS A 311 -4.61 11.81 -7.00
N TRP A 312 -5.64 11.65 -6.17
CA TRP A 312 -5.70 12.34 -4.89
C TRP A 312 -4.58 11.90 -3.96
N GLN A 313 -4.33 10.58 -3.87
CA GLN A 313 -3.25 10.04 -3.06
C GLN A 313 -1.88 10.53 -3.53
N ALA A 314 -1.61 10.48 -4.84
CA ALA A 314 -0.39 10.99 -5.44
C ALA A 314 -0.18 12.48 -5.10
N GLY A 315 -1.20 13.32 -5.34
CA GLY A 315 -1.11 14.75 -5.08
C GLY A 315 -0.94 15.09 -3.59
N MET A 316 -1.70 14.45 -2.70
CA MET A 316 -1.58 14.66 -1.25
C MET A 316 -0.23 14.14 -0.73
N GLY A 317 0.26 13.00 -1.23
CA GLY A 317 1.54 12.45 -0.78
C GLY A 317 2.75 13.27 -1.25
N GLN A 318 2.67 13.88 -2.43
CA GLN A 318 3.68 14.82 -2.91
C GLN A 318 3.66 16.14 -2.14
N LYS A 319 2.45 16.63 -1.82
CA LYS A 319 2.23 17.93 -1.16
C LYS A 319 1.22 17.79 -0.02
N PRO A 320 1.64 17.32 1.17
CA PRO A 320 0.72 17.02 2.29
C PRO A 320 -0.08 18.23 2.80
N ALA A 321 0.40 19.45 2.57
CA ALA A 321 -0.28 20.69 2.94
C ALA A 321 -1.38 21.13 1.94
N SER A 322 -1.62 20.36 0.88
CA SER A 322 -2.66 20.67 -0.11
C SER A 322 -4.06 20.57 0.49
N ASP A 323 -5.00 21.36 -0.01
CA ASP A 323 -6.42 21.21 0.36
C ASP A 323 -6.99 19.94 -0.27
N ALA A 324 -7.37 18.97 0.58
CA ALA A 324 -7.86 17.67 0.16
C ALA A 324 -9.14 17.75 -0.69
N ASN A 325 -10.05 18.69 -0.41
CA ASN A 325 -11.30 18.85 -1.15
C ASN A 325 -11.06 19.44 -2.54
N VAL A 326 -10.21 20.46 -2.61
CA VAL A 326 -9.82 21.09 -3.90
C VAL A 326 -9.11 20.06 -4.77
N LEU A 327 -8.17 19.32 -4.21
CA LEU A 327 -7.44 18.29 -4.96
C LEU A 327 -8.36 17.16 -5.44
N LEU A 328 -9.27 16.67 -4.60
CA LEU A 328 -10.22 15.62 -5.02
C LEU A 328 -11.09 16.10 -6.18
N LYS A 329 -11.64 17.33 -6.10
CA LYS A 329 -12.42 17.92 -7.20
C LYS A 329 -11.61 18.04 -8.49
N ALA A 330 -10.34 18.44 -8.39
CA ALA A 330 -9.45 18.49 -9.54
C ALA A 330 -9.24 17.09 -10.15
N CYS A 331 -8.96 16.08 -9.33
CA CYS A 331 -8.79 14.70 -9.78
C CYS A 331 -10.04 14.11 -10.44
N LEU A 332 -11.23 14.33 -9.86
CA LEU A 332 -12.51 13.95 -10.46
C LEU A 332 -12.73 14.63 -11.82
N ASN A 333 -12.33 15.90 -11.95
CA ASN A 333 -12.43 16.60 -13.22
C ASN A 333 -11.44 16.04 -14.25
N THR A 334 -10.20 15.78 -13.83
CA THR A 334 -9.17 15.19 -14.69
C THR A 334 -9.63 13.87 -15.29
N TRP A 335 -10.00 12.88 -14.47
CA TRP A 335 -10.22 11.53 -14.96
C TRP A 335 -11.64 11.28 -15.47
N GLN A 336 -12.65 11.90 -14.87
CA GLN A 336 -14.05 11.61 -15.24
C GLN A 336 -14.64 12.61 -16.23
N VAL A 337 -13.89 13.66 -16.60
CA VAL A 337 -14.35 14.67 -17.58
C VAL A 337 -13.30 14.92 -18.67
N THR A 338 -12.13 15.44 -18.30
CA THR A 338 -11.13 15.89 -19.27
C THR A 338 -10.42 14.74 -19.97
N ARG A 339 -10.07 13.69 -19.23
CA ARG A 339 -9.31 12.51 -19.69
C ARG A 339 -10.14 11.23 -19.74
N LYS A 340 -11.47 11.34 -19.87
CA LYS A 340 -12.38 10.19 -19.92
C LYS A 340 -12.06 9.19 -21.04
N GLU A 341 -11.48 9.65 -22.15
CA GLU A 341 -11.02 8.76 -23.24
C GLU A 341 -9.81 7.94 -22.79
N GLN A 342 -8.84 8.55 -22.09
CA GLN A 342 -7.72 7.81 -21.49
C GLN A 342 -8.19 6.85 -20.40
N THR A 343 -9.18 7.22 -19.57
CA THR A 343 -9.82 6.28 -18.62
C THR A 343 -10.39 5.05 -19.33
N CYS A 344 -11.01 5.25 -20.50
CA CYS A 344 -11.52 4.16 -21.32
C CYS A 344 -10.40 3.26 -21.86
N GLU A 345 -9.35 3.86 -22.42
CA GLU A 345 -8.21 3.12 -22.96
C GLU A 345 -7.52 2.30 -21.88
N LEU A 346 -7.26 2.89 -20.71
CA LEU A 346 -6.69 2.20 -19.55
C LEU A 346 -7.57 1.04 -19.08
N PHE A 347 -8.90 1.21 -19.05
CA PHE A 347 -9.82 0.12 -18.73
C PHE A 347 -9.68 -1.05 -19.73
N TYR A 348 -9.80 -0.78 -21.03
CA TYR A 348 -9.79 -1.84 -22.03
C TYR A 348 -8.42 -2.52 -22.19
N THR A 349 -7.32 -1.80 -21.99
CA THR A 349 -5.97 -2.38 -22.03
C THR A 349 -5.67 -3.21 -20.78
N SER A 350 -5.94 -2.67 -19.58
CA SER A 350 -5.55 -3.34 -18.33
C SER A 350 -6.54 -4.41 -17.85
N VAL A 351 -7.83 -4.27 -18.15
CA VAL A 351 -8.89 -5.16 -17.64
C VAL A 351 -9.41 -6.11 -18.72
N ARG A 352 -9.52 -5.64 -19.97
CA ARG A 352 -9.97 -6.46 -21.12
C ARG A 352 -8.82 -7.01 -21.97
N HIS A 353 -7.58 -6.63 -21.66
CA HIS A 353 -6.37 -7.08 -22.35
C HIS A 353 -6.38 -6.80 -23.87
N LEU A 354 -7.07 -5.73 -24.28
CA LEU A 354 -7.01 -5.26 -25.65
C LEU A 354 -5.65 -4.58 -25.93
N THR A 355 -5.19 -4.62 -27.18
CA THR A 355 -4.05 -3.77 -27.58
C THR A 355 -4.43 -2.29 -27.50
N PRO A 356 -3.47 -1.36 -27.41
CA PRO A 356 -3.77 0.07 -27.42
C PRO A 356 -4.64 0.51 -28.61
N GLU A 357 -4.39 -0.04 -29.80
CA GLU A 357 -5.17 0.26 -31.01
C GLU A 357 -6.61 -0.25 -30.91
N GLN A 358 -6.80 -1.46 -30.39
CA GLN A 358 -8.12 -2.06 -30.19
C GLN A 358 -8.92 -1.30 -29.11
N ALA A 359 -8.26 -0.91 -28.02
CA ALA A 359 -8.86 -0.11 -26.95
C ALA A 359 -9.29 1.26 -27.48
N ASN A 360 -8.42 1.96 -28.21
CA ASN A 360 -8.75 3.24 -28.82
C ASN A 360 -9.95 3.13 -29.78
N ALA A 361 -9.95 2.11 -30.65
CA ALA A 361 -11.06 1.85 -31.57
C ALA A 361 -12.38 1.57 -30.82
N LYS A 362 -12.35 0.77 -29.74
CA LYS A 362 -13.51 0.48 -28.88
C LYS A 362 -14.03 1.76 -28.21
N CYS A 363 -13.13 2.57 -27.65
CA CYS A 363 -13.45 3.85 -27.00
C CYS A 363 -14.03 4.89 -27.97
N ALA A 364 -13.71 4.80 -29.27
CA ALA A 364 -14.23 5.70 -30.29
C ALA A 364 -15.70 5.41 -30.69
N THR A 365 -16.25 4.24 -30.33
CA THR A 365 -17.60 3.83 -30.69
C THR A 365 -18.68 4.71 -30.01
N ALA A 366 -19.83 4.89 -30.68
CA ALA A 366 -20.91 5.71 -30.17
C ALA A 366 -21.48 5.22 -28.81
N PRO A 367 -21.67 3.91 -28.56
CA PRO A 367 -22.14 3.42 -27.27
C PRO A 367 -21.18 3.75 -26.12
N ILE A 368 -19.87 3.54 -26.32
CA ILE A 368 -18.87 3.84 -25.29
C ILE A 368 -18.78 5.34 -25.05
N LYS A 369 -18.78 6.17 -26.11
CA LYS A 369 -18.83 7.64 -25.95
C LYS A 369 -20.04 8.13 -25.15
N ALA A 370 -21.18 7.43 -25.23
CA ALA A 370 -22.34 7.74 -24.40
C ALA A 370 -22.09 7.38 -22.93
N GLN A 371 -21.54 6.19 -22.64
CA GLN A 371 -21.15 5.77 -21.29
C GLN A 371 -20.11 6.71 -20.66
N LEU A 372 -19.12 7.18 -21.44
CA LEU A 372 -18.09 8.09 -20.93
C LEU A 372 -18.63 9.45 -20.49
N LYS A 373 -19.80 9.88 -20.98
CA LYS A 373 -20.48 11.09 -20.48
C LYS A 373 -21.09 10.89 -19.08
N GLN A 374 -21.19 9.65 -18.63
CA GLN A 374 -21.85 9.24 -17.39
C GLN A 374 -20.87 8.68 -16.34
N LEU A 375 -19.55 8.85 -16.51
CA LEU A 375 -18.55 8.31 -15.55
C LEU A 375 -18.75 8.78 -14.10
N ARG A 376 -19.32 9.97 -13.91
CA ARG A 376 -19.63 10.52 -12.57
C ARG A 376 -20.85 9.88 -11.91
N ASN A 377 -21.67 9.18 -12.67
CA ASN A 377 -22.86 8.52 -12.14
C ASN A 377 -22.46 7.24 -11.38
N ALA A 378 -23.36 6.75 -10.53
CA ALA A 378 -23.17 5.48 -9.87
C ALA A 378 -22.97 4.34 -10.88
N ALA A 379 -22.11 3.38 -10.52
CA ALA A 379 -21.97 2.13 -11.25
C ALA A 379 -23.30 1.36 -11.23
N PRO A 380 -23.64 0.62 -12.29
CA PRO A 380 -24.73 -0.35 -12.25
C PRO A 380 -24.57 -1.29 -11.06
N ALA A 381 -25.66 -1.62 -10.39
CA ALA A 381 -25.64 -2.64 -9.35
C ALA A 381 -25.42 -4.02 -9.99
N PRO A 382 -24.48 -4.84 -9.47
CA PRO A 382 -24.28 -6.20 -9.93
C PRO A 382 -25.45 -7.10 -9.51
N THR A 383 -25.72 -8.15 -10.29
CA THR A 383 -26.73 -9.17 -9.97
C THR A 383 -26.21 -10.17 -8.94
N VAL A 384 -24.89 -10.38 -8.92
CA VAL A 384 -24.18 -11.18 -7.92
C VAL A 384 -23.42 -10.26 -6.96
N THR A 385 -23.53 -10.51 -5.66
CA THR A 385 -22.79 -9.74 -4.64
C THR A 385 -21.30 -10.07 -4.73
N ALA A 386 -20.46 -9.05 -4.87
CA ALA A 386 -19.01 -9.23 -4.82
C ALA A 386 -18.58 -9.76 -3.43
N PRO A 387 -17.45 -10.46 -3.33
CA PRO A 387 -16.87 -10.80 -2.04
C PRO A 387 -16.66 -9.56 -1.16
N ALA A 388 -16.55 -9.76 0.16
CA ALA A 388 -16.22 -8.70 1.09
C ALA A 388 -14.78 -8.22 0.85
N LEU A 389 -14.66 -7.18 0.02
CA LEU A 389 -13.41 -6.53 -0.40
C LEU A 389 -13.25 -5.16 0.26
#